data_AF-A0A0N4TRX8-F1
#
_entry.id   AF-A0A0N4TRX8-F1
#
_cell.length_a   1.000
_cell.length_b   1.000
_cell.length_c   1.000
_cell.angle_alpha   90.00
_cell.angle_beta   90.00
_cell.angle_gamma   90.00
#
_symmetry.space_group_name_H-M   'P 1'
#
loop_
_entity.id
_entity.type
_entity.pdbx_description
1 polymer ?
#
loop_
_entity_poly.entity_id
_entity_poly.type
_entity_poly.pdbx_seq_one_letter_code
_entity_poly.pdbx_strand_id
1 'polypeptide(L)'
;MTTIWQTLSNDETIILLQNINGKYNMFNTKNGILMPILDNEDYANLTPVASFFGMDNAEELTQLAQDDYKFYICEYLRDSKHRFLLQECYQTALIKLEKFSYIKFCANPIYQAVIQFNNVYTNVKWQLQVSYTSTNEIIDNNIYIVDSIDLITDKQITMICSPFLIDIYFISNNILVHYAIDLPKIDGETLIGNYF
;
A
#
# COMPACT_ATOMS: atom_id res chain seq x y z
N MET A 1 -12.48 5.86 13.92
CA MET A 1 -13.16 5.27 12.75
C MET A 1 -12.11 4.50 11.96
N THR A 2 -12.41 3.26 11.56
CA THR A 2 -11.51 2.45 10.73
C THR A 2 -11.51 2.94 9.29
N THR A 3 -10.33 3.16 8.74
CA THR A 3 -10.14 3.76 7.40
C THR A 3 -9.43 2.83 6.43
N ILE A 4 -9.02 1.63 6.86
CA ILE A 4 -8.21 0.71 6.07
C ILE A 4 -8.86 -0.68 6.08
N TRP A 5 -9.32 -1.10 4.91
CA TRP A 5 -9.80 -2.44 4.62
C TRP A 5 -9.32 -2.83 3.22
N GLN A 6 -9.16 -4.13 2.98
CA GLN A 6 -8.76 -4.69 1.70
C GLN A 6 -9.51 -6.01 1.48
N THR A 7 -9.94 -6.26 0.25
CA THR A 7 -10.48 -7.57 -0.14
C THR A 7 -9.43 -8.30 -0.96
N LEU A 8 -9.15 -9.54 -0.59
CA LEU A 8 -8.18 -10.41 -1.24
C LEU A 8 -8.85 -11.25 -2.32
N SER A 9 -8.04 -11.86 -3.19
CA SER A 9 -8.51 -12.67 -4.32
C SER A 9 -9.28 -13.93 -3.93
N ASN A 10 -9.13 -14.41 -2.69
CA ASN A 10 -9.79 -15.61 -2.15
C ASN A 10 -11.10 -15.29 -1.38
N ASP A 11 -11.71 -14.15 -1.67
CA ASP A 11 -12.88 -13.56 -1.00
C ASP A 11 -12.68 -13.27 0.49
N GLU A 12 -11.43 -13.23 0.98
CA GLU A 12 -11.15 -12.76 2.34
C GLU A 12 -11.15 -11.24 2.39
N THR A 13 -12.03 -10.65 3.19
CA THR A 13 -11.95 -9.23 3.53
C THR A 13 -11.19 -9.06 4.84
N ILE A 14 -10.12 -8.28 4.76
CA ILE A 14 -9.25 -7.92 5.86
C ILE A 14 -9.52 -6.48 6.28
N ILE A 15 -9.68 -6.25 7.59
CA ILE A 15 -9.90 -4.93 8.16
C ILE A 15 -8.80 -4.62 9.17
N LEU A 16 -8.14 -3.47 9.03
CA LEU A 16 -7.19 -2.99 10.02
C LEU A 16 -7.90 -2.10 11.05
N LEU A 17 -7.87 -2.57 12.30
CA LEU A 17 -8.47 -1.93 13.46
C LEU A 17 -7.37 -1.30 14.32
N GLN A 18 -7.40 0.03 14.46
CA GLN A 18 -6.54 0.73 15.41
C GLN A 18 -7.24 0.85 16.77
N ASN A 19 -6.56 0.47 17.84
CA ASN A 19 -7.07 0.65 19.20
C ASN A 19 -6.75 2.06 19.75
N ILE A 20 -7.30 2.37 20.92
CA ILE A 20 -7.10 3.67 21.60
C ILE A 20 -5.64 3.98 21.96
N ASN A 21 -4.79 2.95 22.06
CA ASN A 21 -3.37 3.08 22.36
C ASN A 21 -2.52 3.18 21.08
N GLY A 22 -3.16 3.34 19.92
CA GLY A 22 -2.50 3.45 18.62
C GLY A 22 -2.05 2.11 18.01
N LYS A 23 -2.19 0.98 18.72
CA LYS A 23 -1.78 -0.34 18.22
C LYS A 23 -2.79 -0.89 17.22
N TYR A 24 -2.27 -1.52 16.17
CA TYR A 24 -3.08 -2.10 15.11
C TYR A 24 -3.36 -3.59 15.34
N ASN A 25 -4.57 -4.00 14.95
CA ASN A 25 -4.97 -5.39 14.86
C ASN A 25 -5.58 -5.63 13.48
N MET A 26 -5.35 -6.80 12.93
CA MET A 26 -5.98 -7.26 11.71
C MET A 26 -7.19 -8.12 12.07
N PHE A 27 -8.34 -7.82 11.46
CA PHE A 27 -9.54 -8.64 11.55
C PHE A 27 -9.83 -9.30 10.20
N ASN A 28 -9.79 -10.64 10.19
CA ASN A 28 -10.19 -11.46 9.05
C ASN A 28 -11.68 -11.77 9.19
N THR A 29 -12.49 -11.16 8.33
CA THR A 29 -13.97 -11.26 8.39
C THR A 29 -14.50 -12.65 8.08
N LYS A 30 -13.83 -13.41 7.20
CA LYS A 30 -14.25 -14.75 6.78
C LYS A 30 -14.16 -15.75 7.92
N ASN A 31 -13.06 -15.65 8.70
CA ASN A 31 -12.79 -16.55 9.81
C ASN A 31 -13.21 -15.99 11.17
N GLY A 32 -13.54 -14.69 11.24
CA GLY A 32 -13.86 -14.00 12.50
C GLY A 32 -12.66 -13.87 13.44
N ILE A 33 -11.43 -13.90 12.91
CA ILE A 33 -10.20 -13.92 13.70
C ILE A 33 -9.63 -12.50 13.81
N LEU A 34 -9.29 -12.11 15.04
CA LEU A 34 -8.57 -10.88 15.34
C LEU A 34 -7.11 -11.21 15.68
N MET A 35 -6.18 -10.57 15.00
CA MET A 35 -4.74 -10.83 15.11
C MET A 35 -4.01 -9.54 15.44
N PRO A 36 -3.22 -9.47 16.52
CA PRO A 36 -2.43 -8.28 16.80
C PRO A 36 -1.27 -8.15 15.82
N ILE A 37 -0.94 -6.91 15.47
CA ILE A 37 0.27 -6.55 14.74
C ILE A 37 1.28 -6.05 15.77
N LEU A 38 2.42 -6.71 15.86
CA LEU A 38 3.45 -6.43 16.84
C LEU A 38 4.69 -5.84 16.15
N ASP A 39 5.00 -4.60 16.52
CA ASP A 39 6.20 -3.90 16.08
C ASP A 39 7.40 -4.30 16.94
N ASN A 40 8.60 -4.20 16.38
CA ASN A 40 9.84 -4.26 17.14
C ASN A 40 10.17 -2.88 17.70
N GLU A 41 10.67 -2.81 18.94
CA GLU A 41 11.03 -1.55 19.62
C GLU A 41 12.09 -0.76 18.85
N ASP A 42 12.94 -1.44 18.08
CA ASP A 42 13.98 -0.83 17.24
C ASP A 42 13.43 0.17 16.21
N TYR A 43 12.15 0.05 15.83
CA TYR A 43 11.49 0.89 14.82
C TYR A 43 10.41 1.81 15.41
N ALA A 44 10.40 2.03 16.72
CA ALA A 44 9.37 2.81 17.42
C ALA A 44 9.23 4.27 16.95
N ASN A 45 10.22 4.82 16.23
CA ASN A 45 10.20 6.18 15.70
C ASN A 45 9.47 6.31 14.35
N LEU A 46 9.15 5.19 13.70
CA LEU A 46 8.46 5.20 12.41
C LEU A 46 6.95 5.30 12.62
N THR A 47 6.32 6.21 11.88
CA THR A 47 4.85 6.37 11.90
C THR A 47 4.23 5.64 10.71
N PRO A 48 3.34 4.67 10.94
CA PRO A 48 2.65 3.98 9.84
C PRO A 48 1.64 4.90 9.15
N VAL A 49 1.60 4.89 7.82
CA VAL A 49 0.73 5.77 7.01
C VAL A 49 -0.18 5.02 6.03
N ALA A 50 0.24 3.86 5.54
CA ALA A 50 -0.59 2.99 4.71
C ALA A 50 -0.20 1.53 4.89
N SER A 51 -1.11 0.62 4.56
CA SER A 51 -0.90 -0.82 4.70
C SER A 51 -1.46 -1.55 3.49
N PHE A 52 -0.82 -2.65 3.14
CA PHE A 52 -1.15 -3.50 2.00
C PHE A 52 -0.95 -4.96 2.38
N PHE A 53 -1.92 -5.81 2.06
CA PHE A 53 -1.79 -7.25 2.18
C PHE A 53 -1.51 -7.86 0.80
N GLY A 54 -0.74 -8.94 0.73
CA GLY A 54 -0.61 -9.72 -0.49
C GLY A 54 -1.99 -10.09 -1.06
N MET A 55 -2.19 -9.91 -2.36
CA MET A 55 -3.52 -10.11 -2.98
C MET A 55 -3.95 -11.59 -2.96
N ASP A 56 -2.99 -12.49 -2.89
CA ASP A 56 -3.11 -13.94 -2.94
C ASP A 56 -3.27 -14.59 -1.55
N ASN A 57 -2.70 -14.00 -0.50
CA ASN A 57 -2.79 -14.56 0.85
C ASN A 57 -2.79 -13.48 1.95
N ALA A 58 -3.44 -13.78 3.08
CA ALA A 58 -3.48 -12.92 4.27
C ALA A 58 -2.34 -13.21 5.26
N GLU A 59 -1.22 -13.77 4.82
CA GLU A 59 -0.08 -14.13 5.68
C GLU A 59 1.01 -13.06 5.66
N GLU A 60 1.04 -12.25 4.61
CA GLU A 60 2.03 -11.18 4.40
C GLU A 60 1.37 -9.81 4.46
N LEU A 61 1.90 -8.95 5.33
CA LEU A 61 1.49 -7.56 5.47
C LEU A 61 2.70 -6.66 5.21
N THR A 62 2.55 -5.77 4.25
CA THR A 62 3.51 -4.70 4.00
C THR A 62 2.91 -3.37 4.46
N GLN A 63 3.69 -2.61 5.22
CA GLN A 63 3.30 -1.31 5.72
C GLN A 63 4.22 -0.23 5.17
N LEU A 64 3.62 0.84 4.64
CA LEU A 64 4.35 2.07 4.40
C LEU A 64 4.37 2.88 5.69
N ALA A 65 5.57 3.12 6.19
CA ALA A 65 5.82 3.97 7.34
C ALA A 65 6.67 5.17 6.93
N GLN A 66 6.74 6.17 7.80
CA GLN A 66 7.52 7.38 7.54
C GLN A 66 8.23 7.88 8.80
N ASP A 67 9.36 8.53 8.58
CA ASP A 67 9.90 9.52 9.52
C ASP A 67 9.54 10.94 9.01
N ASP A 68 10.20 11.97 9.53
CA ASP A 68 9.99 13.35 9.10
C ASP A 68 10.31 13.60 7.61
N TYR A 69 11.19 12.83 7.00
CA TYR A 69 11.79 13.10 5.69
C TYR A 69 11.55 12.01 4.65
N LYS A 70 11.45 10.74 5.06
CA LYS A 70 11.57 9.57 4.20
C LYS A 70 10.45 8.57 4.46
N PHE A 71 10.17 7.79 3.43
CA PHE A 71 9.36 6.60 3.54
C PHE A 71 10.21 5.37 3.84
N TYR A 72 9.60 4.44 4.56
CA TYR A 72 10.12 3.13 4.89
C TYR A 72 9.06 2.09 4.58
N ILE A 73 9.51 0.92 4.17
CA ILE A 73 8.67 -0.25 3.95
C ILE A 73 8.99 -1.23 5.05
N CYS A 74 7.96 -1.62 5.79
CA CYS A 74 8.03 -2.55 6.90
C CYS A 74 7.25 -3.81 6.53
N GLU A 75 7.92 -4.95 6.63
CA GLU A 75 7.38 -6.25 6.22
C GLU A 75 7.05 -7.08 7.45
N TYR A 76 5.83 -7.59 7.50
CA TYR A 76 5.30 -8.38 8.59
C TYR A 76 4.88 -9.74 8.08
N LEU A 77 5.28 -10.77 8.79
CA LEU A 77 4.83 -12.14 8.55
C LEU A 77 3.92 -12.60 9.68
N ARG A 78 2.89 -13.35 9.31
CA ARG A 78 2.06 -14.04 10.28
C ARG A 78 2.81 -15.20 10.91
N ASP A 79 2.75 -15.28 12.23
CA ASP A 79 3.30 -16.41 12.98
C ASP A 79 2.21 -17.45 13.34
N SER A 80 2.68 -18.61 13.83
CA SER A 80 1.83 -19.72 14.26
C SER A 80 0.85 -19.40 15.40
N LYS A 81 1.03 -18.27 16.10
CA LYS A 81 0.20 -17.82 17.23
C LYS A 81 -0.85 -16.79 16.82
N HIS A 82 -1.18 -16.69 15.53
CA HIS A 82 -2.19 -15.75 15.02
C HIS A 82 -1.85 -14.29 15.31
N ARG A 83 -0.59 -13.91 15.11
CA ARG A 83 -0.12 -12.52 15.22
C ARG A 83 0.84 -12.21 14.08
N PHE A 84 0.93 -10.94 13.72
CA PHE A 84 1.90 -10.45 12.75
C PHE A 84 3.12 -9.94 13.50
N LEU A 85 4.29 -10.39 13.07
CA LEU A 85 5.57 -9.98 13.61
C LEU A 85 6.34 -9.22 12.54
N LEU A 86 6.80 -8.02 12.89
CA LEU A 86 7.71 -7.25 12.05
C LEU A 86 8.99 -8.07 11.80
N GLN A 87 9.33 -8.26 10.52
CA GLN A 87 10.57 -8.92 10.10
C GLN A 87 11.67 -7.88 9.91
N GLU A 88 11.40 -6.90 9.06
CA GLU A 88 12.35 -5.85 8.72
C GLU A 88 11.63 -4.56 8.31
N CYS A 89 12.34 -3.44 8.47
CA CYS A 89 12.00 -2.19 7.82
C CYS A 89 13.20 -1.64 7.07
N TYR A 90 12.99 -1.22 5.83
CA TYR A 90 14.02 -0.59 5.00
C TYR A 90 13.55 0.71 4.37
N GLN A 91 14.49 1.61 4.12
CA GLN A 91 14.20 2.88 3.48
C GLN A 91 13.85 2.64 2.00
N THR A 92 12.79 3.28 1.51
CA THR A 92 12.45 3.26 0.07
C THR A 92 12.98 4.51 -0.64
N ALA A 93 13.12 4.42 -1.97
CA ALA A 93 13.45 5.56 -2.82
C ALA A 93 12.25 6.52 -3.01
N LEU A 94 11.02 6.05 -2.78
CA LEU A 94 9.79 6.81 -2.96
C LEU A 94 9.82 8.14 -2.20
N ILE A 95 9.38 9.20 -2.87
CA ILE A 95 9.52 10.58 -2.41
C ILE A 95 8.31 10.97 -1.56
N LYS A 96 8.56 11.39 -0.32
CA LYS A 96 7.56 11.96 0.58
C LYS A 96 7.24 13.41 0.19
N LEU A 97 5.98 13.70 -0.12
CA LEU A 97 5.50 15.06 -0.33
C LEU A 97 5.26 15.75 1.02
N GLU A 98 5.63 17.02 1.16
CA GLU A 98 5.52 17.74 2.44
C GLU A 98 4.09 17.89 2.97
N LYS A 99 3.09 17.91 2.08
CA LYS A 99 1.69 18.22 2.44
C LYS A 99 0.70 17.32 1.72
N PHE A 100 0.64 16.05 2.10
CA PHE A 100 -0.42 15.14 1.67
C PHE A 100 -1.53 14.99 2.72
N SER A 101 -2.77 14.97 2.24
CA SER A 101 -3.97 14.72 3.03
C SER A 101 -4.29 13.23 3.13
N TYR A 102 -3.92 12.45 2.11
CA TYR A 102 -4.18 11.02 2.04
C TYR A 102 -3.11 10.29 1.24
N ILE A 103 -2.94 9.01 1.52
CA ILE A 103 -1.97 8.16 0.85
C ILE A 103 -2.54 6.74 0.70
N LYS A 104 -2.34 6.15 -0.47
CA LYS A 104 -2.51 4.71 -0.69
C LYS A 104 -1.19 4.10 -1.11
N PHE A 105 -1.02 2.84 -0.76
CA PHE A 105 0.21 2.09 -0.98
C PHE A 105 -0.14 0.69 -1.44
N CYS A 106 0.67 0.15 -2.33
CA CYS A 106 0.72 -1.26 -2.62
C CYS A 106 2.16 -1.69 -2.87
N ALA A 107 2.45 -2.94 -2.55
CA ALA A 107 3.73 -3.57 -2.82
C ALA A 107 3.47 -5.00 -3.25
N ASN A 108 4.11 -5.39 -4.35
CA ASN A 108 4.14 -6.77 -4.80
C ASN A 108 5.59 -7.10 -5.21
N PRO A 109 5.90 -8.37 -5.54
CA PRO A 109 7.26 -8.76 -5.92
C PRO A 109 7.85 -7.98 -7.11
N ILE A 110 7.02 -7.38 -7.96
CA ILE A 110 7.44 -6.68 -9.18
C ILE A 110 7.72 -5.20 -8.89
N TYR A 111 6.88 -4.54 -8.09
CA TYR A 111 6.97 -3.11 -7.84
C TYR A 111 6.34 -2.67 -6.52
N GLN A 112 6.72 -1.47 -6.11
CA GLN A 112 6.12 -0.70 -5.03
C GLN A 112 5.48 0.56 -5.62
N ALA A 113 4.25 0.87 -5.23
CA ALA A 113 3.58 2.07 -5.68
C ALA A 113 2.92 2.83 -4.54
N VAL A 114 3.08 4.14 -4.58
CA VAL A 114 2.49 5.08 -3.63
C VAL A 114 1.75 6.15 -4.40
N ILE A 115 0.50 6.38 -4.04
CA ILE A 115 -0.25 7.54 -4.50
C ILE A 115 -0.51 8.47 -3.33
N GLN A 116 0.03 9.68 -3.44
CA GLN A 116 -0.14 10.76 -2.48
C GLN A 116 -1.16 11.76 -3.02
N PHE A 117 -2.06 12.19 -2.14
CA PHE A 117 -3.12 13.13 -2.45
C PHE A 117 -2.94 14.40 -1.64
N ASN A 118 -3.07 15.55 -2.30
CA ASN A 118 -3.00 16.86 -1.69
C ASN A 118 -4.30 17.60 -2.02
N ASN A 119 -5.01 18.06 -1.00
CA ASN A 119 -6.19 18.91 -1.20
C ASN A 119 -5.73 20.33 -1.55
N VAL A 120 -6.16 20.81 -2.72
CA VAL A 120 -5.89 22.16 -3.22
C VAL A 120 -7.24 22.85 -3.43
N TYR A 121 -7.73 23.51 -2.38
CA TYR A 121 -9.08 24.11 -2.34
C TYR A 121 -10.20 23.08 -2.58
N THR A 122 -10.91 23.18 -3.71
CA THR A 122 -11.97 22.26 -4.15
C THR A 122 -11.45 21.10 -4.99
N ASN A 123 -10.15 21.08 -5.30
CA ASN A 123 -9.53 20.09 -6.17
C ASN A 123 -8.65 19.15 -5.35
N VAL A 124 -8.44 17.96 -5.88
CA VAL A 124 -7.45 17.01 -5.37
C VAL A 124 -6.35 16.91 -6.42
N LYS A 125 -5.14 17.27 -6.01
CA LYS A 125 -3.94 16.91 -6.76
C LYS A 125 -3.50 15.53 -6.28
N TRP A 126 -3.29 14.61 -7.20
CA TRP A 126 -2.72 13.31 -6.87
C TRP A 126 -1.42 13.09 -7.63
N GLN A 127 -0.52 12.33 -7.01
CA GLN A 127 0.73 11.93 -7.60
C GLN A 127 0.96 10.46 -7.29
N LEU A 128 0.96 9.64 -8.33
CA LEU A 128 1.39 8.26 -8.28
C LEU A 128 2.91 8.21 -8.49
N GLN A 129 3.58 7.45 -7.65
CA GLN A 129 4.98 7.10 -7.78
C GLN A 129 5.10 5.57 -7.82
N VAL A 130 5.87 5.05 -8.77
CA VAL A 130 6.12 3.61 -8.93
C VAL A 130 7.64 3.40 -8.96
N SER A 131 8.09 2.43 -8.17
CA SER A 131 9.48 1.95 -8.18
C SER A 131 9.47 0.44 -8.37
N TYR A 132 10.28 -0.08 -9.30
CA TYR A 132 10.34 -1.51 -9.57
C TYR A 132 11.33 -2.19 -8.65
N THR A 133 10.99 -3.40 -8.22
CA THR A 133 11.92 -4.27 -7.50
C THR A 133 13.08 -4.61 -8.41
N SER A 134 14.30 -4.55 -7.90
CA SER A 134 15.48 -4.97 -8.65
C SER A 134 15.47 -6.49 -8.81
N THR A 135 15.53 -6.98 -10.04
CA THR A 135 15.52 -8.42 -10.35
C THR A 135 16.74 -8.80 -11.18
N ASN A 136 17.33 -9.97 -10.92
CA ASN A 136 18.33 -10.62 -11.78
C ASN A 136 19.39 -9.66 -12.36
N GLU A 137 20.15 -9.01 -11.47
CA GLU A 137 21.27 -8.09 -11.81
C GLU A 137 20.87 -6.73 -12.42
N ILE A 138 19.59 -6.48 -12.71
CA ILE A 138 19.09 -5.17 -13.15
C ILE A 138 18.63 -4.39 -11.92
N ILE A 139 19.47 -3.45 -11.51
CA ILE A 139 19.10 -2.46 -10.49
C ILE A 139 18.32 -1.34 -11.17
N ASP A 140 17.02 -1.28 -10.92
CA ASP A 140 16.21 -0.12 -11.30
C ASP A 140 15.96 0.76 -10.09
N ASN A 141 16.73 1.84 -9.98
CA ASN A 141 16.55 2.85 -8.94
C ASN A 141 15.66 4.01 -9.39
N ASN A 142 15.00 3.90 -10.55
CA ASN A 142 14.14 4.97 -11.04
C ASN A 142 12.81 4.99 -10.30
N ILE A 143 12.27 6.19 -10.18
CA ILE A 143 10.92 6.44 -9.69
C ILE A 143 10.14 7.03 -10.86
N TYR A 144 9.13 6.29 -11.31
CA TYR A 144 8.22 6.73 -12.34
C TYR A 144 7.09 7.52 -11.69
N ILE A 145 6.85 8.74 -12.16
CA ILE A 145 5.91 9.67 -11.54
C ILE A 145 4.83 10.03 -12.56
N VAL A 146 3.58 9.93 -12.12
CA VAL A 146 2.41 10.45 -12.84
C VAL A 146 1.67 11.38 -11.88
N ASP A 147 1.39 12.62 -12.31
CA ASP A 147 0.59 13.56 -11.54
C ASP A 147 -0.60 14.08 -12.33
N SER A 148 -1.71 14.35 -11.63
CA SER A 148 -2.90 14.97 -12.19
C SER A 148 -3.61 15.84 -11.14
N ILE A 149 -4.43 16.76 -11.62
CA ILE A 149 -5.28 17.62 -10.80
C ILE A 149 -6.72 17.41 -11.25
N ASP A 150 -7.53 16.91 -10.33
CA ASP A 150 -8.92 16.58 -10.59
C ASP A 150 -9.85 17.36 -9.66
N LEU A 151 -11.04 17.70 -10.17
CA LEU A 151 -12.14 18.25 -9.38
C LEU A 151 -12.77 17.11 -8.57
N ILE A 152 -12.14 16.71 -7.47
CA ILE A 152 -12.59 15.63 -6.59
C ILE A 152 -13.04 16.23 -5.26
N THR A 153 -14.30 15.99 -4.92
CA THR A 153 -14.91 16.45 -3.67
C THR A 153 -14.91 15.37 -2.59
N ASP A 154 -14.94 14.08 -2.98
CA ASP A 154 -15.01 12.96 -2.05
C ASP A 154 -13.64 12.29 -1.81
N LYS A 155 -13.42 11.88 -0.56
CA LYS A 155 -12.19 11.19 -0.11
C LYS A 155 -12.22 9.68 -0.36
N GLN A 156 -13.21 9.17 -1.10
CA GLN A 156 -13.32 7.74 -1.37
C GLN A 156 -12.45 7.38 -2.55
N ILE A 157 -11.29 6.83 -2.23
CA ILE A 157 -10.26 6.46 -3.19
C ILE A 157 -9.89 5.01 -2.93
N THR A 158 -9.86 4.23 -4.00
CA THR A 158 -9.29 2.87 -3.98
C THR A 158 -8.23 2.73 -5.06
N MET A 159 -7.23 1.93 -4.75
CA MET A 159 -6.12 1.61 -5.64
C MET A 159 -6.01 0.09 -5.69
N ILE A 160 -6.05 -0.48 -6.88
CA ILE A 160 -5.88 -1.91 -7.14
C ILE A 160 -4.58 -2.06 -7.90
N CYS A 161 -3.69 -2.91 -7.39
CA CYS A 161 -2.37 -3.13 -7.94
C CYS A 161 -2.26 -4.54 -8.48
N SER A 162 -2.20 -4.65 -9.80
CA SER A 162 -1.94 -5.88 -10.53
C SER A 162 -0.52 -5.85 -11.10
N PRO A 163 0.07 -7.01 -11.45
CA PRO A 163 1.43 -7.08 -12.00
C PRO A 163 1.76 -6.09 -13.12
N PHE A 164 0.78 -5.77 -13.98
CA PHE A 164 0.98 -4.95 -15.18
C PHE A 164 0.11 -3.69 -15.24
N LEU A 165 -0.75 -3.48 -14.25
CA LEU A 165 -1.78 -2.44 -14.28
C LEU A 165 -2.04 -1.92 -12.88
N ILE A 166 -2.07 -0.60 -12.73
CA ILE A 166 -2.59 0.05 -11.54
C ILE A 166 -3.90 0.72 -11.89
N ASP A 167 -4.98 0.28 -11.23
CA ASP A 167 -6.28 0.92 -11.33
C ASP A 167 -6.52 1.83 -10.14
N ILE A 168 -6.84 3.09 -10.41
CA ILE A 168 -7.22 4.07 -9.38
C ILE A 168 -8.65 4.48 -9.65
N TYR A 169 -9.49 4.34 -8.62
CA TYR A 169 -10.89 4.74 -8.66
C TYR A 169 -11.13 5.83 -7.63
N PHE A 170 -11.84 6.87 -8.05
CA PHE A 170 -12.26 7.96 -7.20
C PHE A 170 -13.70 8.33 -7.52
N ILE A 171 -14.41 8.71 -6.46
CA ILE A 171 -15.76 9.22 -6.57
C ILE A 171 -15.66 10.74 -6.51
N SER A 172 -16.30 11.43 -7.44
CA SER A 172 -16.45 12.88 -7.39
C SER A 172 -17.81 13.28 -7.93
N ASN A 173 -18.59 14.05 -7.18
CA ASN A 173 -19.87 14.61 -7.62
C ASN A 173 -20.80 13.55 -8.26
N ASN A 174 -20.92 12.37 -7.63
CA ASN A 174 -21.67 11.19 -8.12
C ASN A 174 -21.14 10.56 -9.42
N ILE A 175 -19.93 10.90 -9.86
CA ILE A 175 -19.24 10.27 -10.98
C ILE A 175 -18.14 9.39 -10.41
N LEU A 176 -18.09 8.14 -10.88
CA LEU A 176 -16.94 7.27 -10.70
C LEU A 176 -15.96 7.54 -11.83
N VAL A 177 -14.75 7.93 -11.49
CA VAL A 177 -13.68 8.09 -12.47
C VAL A 177 -12.62 7.03 -12.21
N HIS A 178 -12.11 6.47 -13.30
CA HIS A 178 -11.16 5.36 -13.33
C HIS A 178 -9.94 5.76 -14.14
N TYR A 179 -8.77 5.67 -13.52
CA TYR A 179 -7.48 5.71 -14.21
C TYR A 179 -6.92 4.29 -14.29
N ALA A 180 -6.70 3.82 -15.51
CA ALA A 180 -5.96 2.61 -15.82
C ALA A 180 -4.53 3.02 -16.22
N ILE A 181 -3.55 2.67 -15.39
CA ILE A 181 -2.15 3.03 -15.61
C ILE A 181 -1.39 1.75 -15.97
N ASP A 182 -1.13 1.60 -17.27
CA ASP A 182 -0.33 0.50 -17.80
C ASP A 182 1.12 0.63 -17.34
N LEU A 183 1.64 -0.45 -16.76
CA LEU A 183 3.02 -0.49 -16.28
C LEU A 183 3.94 -0.99 -17.39
N PRO A 184 5.01 -0.25 -17.74
CA PRO A 184 5.83 -0.53 -18.92
C PRO A 184 6.68 -1.81 -18.86
N LYS A 185 6.79 -2.50 -17.71
CA LYS A 185 7.66 -3.67 -17.55
C LYS A 185 6.89 -4.99 -17.60
N ILE A 186 7.27 -5.85 -18.55
CA ILE A 186 6.74 -7.20 -18.80
C ILE A 186 7.52 -8.25 -17.97
N ASP A 187 8.09 -7.90 -16.82
CA ASP A 187 8.85 -8.87 -16.00
C ASP A 187 7.94 -9.73 -15.09
N GLY A 188 6.62 -9.60 -15.23
CA GLY A 188 5.67 -10.48 -14.54
C GLY A 188 5.69 -11.92 -15.07
N GLU A 189 6.03 -12.15 -16.34
CA GLU A 189 6.07 -13.53 -16.88
C GLU A 189 7.26 -14.35 -16.34
N THR A 190 8.40 -13.71 -16.03
CA THR A 190 9.58 -14.39 -15.46
C THR A 190 9.51 -14.59 -13.95
N LEU A 191 8.70 -13.79 -13.23
CA LEU A 191 8.49 -13.94 -11.78
C LEU A 191 7.35 -14.91 -11.42
N ILE A 192 6.31 -15.00 -12.26
CA ILE A 192 5.19 -15.95 -12.05
C ILE A 192 5.58 -17.39 -12.46
N GLY A 193 6.65 -17.57 -13.25
CA GLY A 193 7.12 -18.87 -13.72
C GLY A 193 7.77 -19.80 -12.68
N ASN A 194 7.91 -19.37 -11.42
CA ASN A 194 8.51 -20.19 -10.34
C ASN A 194 7.53 -20.60 -9.23
N TYR A 195 6.23 -20.33 -9.37
CA TYR A 195 5.19 -20.73 -8.42
C TYR A 195 4.07 -21.52 -9.11
N PHE A 196 4.39 -22.68 -9.69
CA PHE A 196 3.43 -23.76 -9.99
C PHE A 196 4.10 -25.13 -9.89
#